data_AF-A0A3R9P441-F1
#
_entry.id   AF-A0A3R9P441-F1
#
_cell.length_a   1.000
_cell.length_b   1.000
_cell.length_c   1.000
_cell.angle_alpha   90.00
_cell.angle_beta   90.00
_cell.angle_gamma   90.00
#
_symmetry.space_group_name_H-M   'P 1'
#
loop_
_entity.id
_entity.type
_entity.pdbx_description
1 polymer ?
#
loop_
_entity_poly.entity_id
_entity_poly.type
_entity_poly.pdbx_seq_one_letter_code
_entity_poly.pdbx_strand_id
1 'polypeptide(L)' 'MIRLLSWAAPALLLLACQREATPTTDCIDPSKIRKDAMCTMEYAPVCGCNNQTYSNACQASNAGVKTYTQGACPGSGQ' A
#
# COMPACT_ATOMS: atom_id res chain seq x y z
N MET A 1 3.82 -17.81 -37.39
CA MET A 1 3.13 -17.46 -38.66
C MET A 1 1.64 -17.77 -38.52
N ILE A 2 0.82 -16.79 -38.12
CA ILE A 2 -0.62 -16.74 -38.42
C ILE A 2 -0.89 -15.29 -38.82
N ARG A 3 -1.52 -15.16 -39.97
CA ARG A 3 -1.53 -13.98 -40.83
C ARG A 3 -2.43 -12.88 -40.29
N LEU A 4 -1.94 -11.65 -40.45
CA LEU A 4 -2.68 -10.39 -40.42
C LEU A 4 -3.98 -10.49 -41.25
N LEU A 5 -5.03 -9.82 -40.76
CA LEU A 5 -6.15 -9.15 -41.43
C LEU A 5 -7.27 -9.15 -40.36
N SER A 6 -7.68 -8.02 -39.77
CA SER A 6 -8.33 -6.93 -40.48
C SER A 6 -8.42 -5.67 -39.60
N TRP A 7 -8.28 -4.53 -40.27
CA TRP A 7 -8.51 -3.18 -39.74
C TRP A 7 -9.92 -3.00 -39.13
N ALA A 8 -9.96 -2.23 -38.05
CA ALA A 8 -11.08 -1.44 -37.53
C ALA A 8 -12.41 -2.18 -37.25
N ALA A 9 -12.64 -2.45 -35.96
CA ALA A 9 -13.96 -2.70 -35.39
C ALA A 9 -14.18 -1.69 -34.24
N PRO A 10 -15.42 -1.24 -34.03
CA PRO A 10 -15.80 0.15 -33.87
C PRO A 10 -15.94 0.58 -32.41
N ALA A 11 -15.93 1.90 -32.20
CA ALA A 11 -16.38 2.53 -30.98
C ALA A 11 -17.87 2.21 -30.71
N LEU A 12 -18.15 1.15 -29.96
CA LEU A 12 -19.29 0.96 -29.06
C LEU A 12 -19.22 -0.45 -28.50
N LEU A 13 -18.70 -0.64 -27.29
CA LEU A 13 -19.23 -1.58 -26.30
C LEU A 13 -18.44 -1.42 -24.99
N LEU A 14 -19.19 -1.07 -23.94
CA LEU A 14 -18.88 -1.27 -22.52
C LEU A 14 -17.80 -0.36 -21.92
N LEU A 15 -18.32 0.70 -21.32
CA LEU A 15 -17.93 1.27 -20.03
C LEU A 15 -17.56 0.17 -19.00
N ALA A 16 -16.41 -0.47 -19.15
CA ALA A 16 -15.77 -1.22 -18.09
C ALA A 16 -14.68 -0.33 -17.51
N CYS A 17 -15.07 0.55 -16.58
CA CYS A 17 -14.11 1.11 -15.64
C CYS A 17 -13.56 -0.09 -14.86
N GLN A 18 -12.40 -0.62 -15.26
CA GLN A 18 -11.70 -1.64 -14.49
C GLN A 18 -11.21 -0.96 -13.21
N ARG A 19 -12.10 -0.86 -12.21
CA ARG A 19 -11.68 -0.69 -10.82
C ARG A 19 -11.00 -2.00 -10.44
N GLU A 20 -9.69 -2.03 -10.60
CA GLU A 20 -8.84 -2.98 -9.92
C GLU A 20 -8.97 -2.69 -8.42
N ALA A 21 -9.96 -3.30 -7.77
CA ALA A 21 -9.97 -3.43 -6.33
C ALA A 21 -8.91 -4.48 -6.00
N THR A 22 -7.69 -4.04 -5.69
CA THR A 22 -6.62 -4.92 -5.22
C THR A 22 -7.09 -5.60 -3.93
N PRO A 23 -7.15 -6.94 -3.90
CA PRO A 23 -7.63 -7.68 -2.74
C PRO A 23 -6.58 -7.65 -1.63
N THR A 24 -6.95 -7.09 -0.48
CA THR A 24 -6.46 -7.44 0.88
C THR A 24 -4.95 -7.37 1.19
N THR A 25 -4.10 -6.81 0.32
CA THR A 25 -2.68 -6.52 0.61
C THR A 25 -2.34 -5.05 0.44
N ASP A 26 -3.35 -4.20 0.58
CA ASP A 26 -3.24 -2.77 0.29
C ASP A 26 -2.84 -1.97 1.55
N CYS A 27 -1.95 -2.51 2.39
CA CYS A 27 -1.57 -1.85 3.65
C CYS A 27 -0.69 -0.61 3.44
N ILE A 28 0.17 -0.64 2.42
CA ILE A 28 1.10 0.45 2.12
C ILE A 28 0.53 1.31 0.99
N ASP A 29 0.50 2.63 1.18
CA ASP A 29 0.27 3.63 0.16
C ASP A 29 1.62 4.22 -0.29
N PRO A 30 2.15 3.81 -1.46
CA PRO A 30 3.44 4.28 -1.95
C PRO A 30 3.52 5.80 -2.11
N SER A 31 2.38 6.46 -2.34
CA SER A 31 2.30 7.92 -2.51
C SER A 31 2.52 8.67 -1.20
N LYS A 32 2.44 8.00 -0.05
CA LYS A 32 2.63 8.57 1.29
C LYS A 32 4.00 8.28 1.89
N ILE A 33 4.89 7.59 1.17
CA ILE A 33 6.23 7.30 1.66
C ILE A 33 7.05 8.60 1.66
N ARG A 34 7.55 9.00 2.83
CA ARG A 34 8.40 10.19 3.02
C ARG A 34 9.72 9.80 3.65
N LYS A 35 10.79 9.75 2.86
CA LYS A 35 12.14 9.33 3.29
C LYS A 35 12.90 10.45 4.01
N ASP A 36 12.52 11.68 3.75
CA ASP A 36 13.10 12.93 4.26
C ASP A 36 12.34 13.50 5.48
N ALA A 37 11.23 12.88 5.86
CA ALA A 37 10.43 13.33 6.97
C ALA A 37 11.10 13.03 8.31
N MET A 38 11.18 14.05 9.17
CA MET A 38 11.74 13.95 10.51
C MET A 38 10.69 13.43 11.49
N CYS A 39 11.07 12.47 12.33
CA CYS A 39 10.29 11.99 13.45
C CYS A 39 11.05 12.20 14.75
N THR A 40 10.32 12.31 15.86
CA THR A 40 10.95 12.27 17.19
C THR A 40 11.59 10.91 17.42
N MET A 41 12.60 10.86 18.30
CA MET A 41 13.24 9.61 18.73
C MET A 41 12.45 8.90 19.85
N GLU A 42 11.21 9.32 20.10
CA GLU A 42 10.35 8.68 21.10
C GLU A 42 10.02 7.26 20.68
N TYR A 43 10.16 6.32 21.62
CA TYR A 43 9.77 4.94 21.45
C TYR A 43 8.35 4.72 21.99
N ALA A 44 7.38 4.72 21.09
CA ALA A 44 5.96 4.49 21.35
C ALA A 44 5.41 3.57 20.24
N PRO A 45 5.72 2.26 20.29
CA PRO A 45 5.60 1.39 19.14
C PRO A 45 4.15 1.22 18.66
N VAL A 46 4.01 1.01 17.35
CA VAL A 46 2.73 0.72 16.70
C VAL A 46 2.87 -0.48 15.76
N CYS A 47 1.79 -1.24 15.60
CA CYS A 47 1.72 -2.39 14.70
C CYS A 47 0.95 -2.01 13.44
N GLY A 48 1.62 -1.99 12.30
CA GLY A 48 1.00 -1.71 11.01
C GLY A 48 0.12 -2.84 10.49
N CYS A 49 -0.80 -2.53 9.58
CA CYS A 49 -1.61 -3.52 8.86
C CYS A 49 -0.79 -4.54 8.03
N ASN A 50 0.51 -4.30 7.87
CA ASN A 50 1.49 -5.16 7.21
C ASN A 50 2.21 -6.08 8.21
N ASN A 51 1.75 -6.11 9.46
CA ASN A 51 2.33 -6.86 10.56
C ASN A 51 3.80 -6.48 10.87
N GLN A 52 4.17 -5.23 10.58
CA GLN A 52 5.47 -4.67 10.93
C GLN A 52 5.34 -3.71 12.11
N THR A 53 6.24 -3.85 13.09
CA THR A 53 6.37 -2.90 14.20
C THR A 53 7.17 -1.67 13.76
N TYR A 54 6.63 -0.49 14.02
CA TYR A 54 7.32 0.80 13.84
C TYR A 54 7.59 1.42 15.21
N SER A 55 8.73 2.10 15.39
CA SER A 55 9.11 2.62 16.71
C SER A 55 8.17 3.71 17.23
N ASN A 56 7.48 4.40 16.33
CA ASN A 56 6.39 5.32 16.65
C ASN A 56 5.44 5.53 15.46
N ALA A 57 4.31 6.18 15.73
CA ALA A 57 3.27 6.50 14.76
C ALA A 57 3.79 7.35 13.58
N CYS A 58 4.70 8.30 13.83
CA CYS A 58 5.30 9.13 12.76
C CYS A 58 6.06 8.26 11.74
N GLN A 59 6.86 7.32 12.22
CA GLN A 59 7.61 6.40 11.36
C GLN A 59 6.68 5.47 10.58
N ALA A 60 5.61 4.96 11.19
CA ALA A 60 4.61 4.16 10.48
C ALA A 60 3.93 4.95 9.35
N SER A 61 3.50 6.18 9.63
CA SER A 61 2.87 7.05 8.63
C SER A 61 3.83 7.42 7.48
N ASN A 62 5.09 7.72 7.78
CA ASN A 62 6.10 8.03 6.74
C ASN A 62 6.52 6.80 5.93
N ALA A 63 6.30 5.60 6.45
CA ALA A 63 6.45 4.35 5.69
C ALA A 63 5.24 4.04 4.79
N GLY A 64 4.23 4.92 4.76
CA GLY A 64 3.03 4.76 3.93
C GLY A 64 2.01 3.78 4.51
N VAL A 65 2.14 3.37 5.78
CA VAL A 65 1.17 2.46 6.42
C VAL A 65 -0.18 3.15 6.55
N LYS A 66 -1.23 2.54 5.99
CA LYS A 66 -2.59 3.10 6.01
C LYS A 66 -3.25 3.04 7.38
N THR A 67 -3.06 1.95 8.12
CA THR A 67 -3.63 1.75 9.47
C THR A 67 -2.65 1.02 10.39
N TYR A 68 -2.69 1.38 11.68
CA TYR A 68 -1.89 0.75 12.72
C TYR A 68 -2.61 0.76 14.07
N THR A 69 -2.24 -0.14 14.96
CA THR A 69 -2.69 -0.20 16.36
C THR A 69 -1.56 0.16 17.32
N GLN A 70 -1.91 0.59 18.54
CA GLN A 70 -0.91 0.84 19.58
C GLN A 70 -0.25 -0.46 20.05
N GLY A 71 1.05 -0.40 20.32
CA GLY A 71 1.88 -1.54 20.71
C GLY A 71 2.57 -2.20 19.52
N ALA A 72 3.57 -3.03 19.81
CA ALA A 72 4.28 -3.80 18.81
C ALA A 72 3.43 -4.95 18.25
N CYS A 73 3.73 -5.42 17.03
CA CYS A 73 3.06 -6.58 16.46
C CYS A 73 3.40 -7.87 17.23
N PRO A 74 2.43 -8.80 17.36
CA PRO A 74 2.70 -10.10 17.95
C PRO A 74 3.78 -10.84 17.16
N GLY A 75 4.82 -11.33 17.85
CA GLY A 75 5.93 -12.07 17.23
C GLY A 75 7.13 -11.24 16.77
N SER A 76 7.13 -9.91 16.93
CA SER A 76 8.27 -9.04 16.57
C SER A 76 9.43 -9.03 17.59
N GLY A 77 9.45 -9.98 18.53
CA GLY A 77 10.43 -10.06 19.62
C GLY A 77 11.10 -11.43 19.78
N GLN A 78 11.29 -12.17 18.69
CA GLN A 78 12.03 -13.43 18.64
C GLN A 78 13.26 -13.29 17.74
#